data_AF-A0A482WPN4-F1
#
_entry.id   AF-A0A482WPN4-F1
#
_cell.length_a   1.000
_cell.length_b   1.000
_cell.length_c   1.000
_cell.angle_alpha   90.00
_cell.angle_beta   90.00
_cell.angle_gamma   90.00
#
_symmetry.space_group_name_H-M   'P 1'
#
loop_
_entity.id
_entity.type
_entity.pdbx_description
1 polymer ?
#
loop_
_entity_poly.entity_id
_entity_poly.type
_entity_poly.pdbx_seq_one_letter_code
_entity_poly.pdbx_strand_id
1 'polypeptide(L)'
;YCNREFEDEKILIQHQKAKHFKCHICHKKLYTGPGLSIHCMQVHKEAIDKVPNSLSTRSNIEIEIYGMEGIPPEDLKEHEKMKQGKQ
;
A
#
# COMPACT_ATOMS: atom_id res chain seq x y z
N TYR A 1 -3.92 1.99 2.26
CA TYR A 1 -2.71 2.56 2.89
C TYR A 1 -2.85 4.00 3.39
N CYS A 2 -3.22 4.99 2.55
CA CYS A 2 -3.15 6.42 2.90
C CYS A 2 -4.49 7.19 2.92
N ASN A 3 -5.63 6.49 2.81
CA ASN A 3 -6.98 7.08 2.75
C ASN A 3 -7.22 8.11 1.64
N ARG A 4 -6.36 8.17 0.63
CA ARG A 4 -6.62 8.99 -0.56
C ARG A 4 -7.65 8.29 -1.46
N GLU A 5 -8.57 9.08 -1.98
CA GLU A 5 -9.56 8.65 -2.96
C GLU A 5 -9.04 8.94 -4.37
N PHE A 6 -9.44 8.10 -5.30
CA PHE A 6 -9.11 8.20 -6.72
C PHE A 6 -10.35 7.87 -7.53
N GLU A 7 -10.56 8.59 -8.62
CA GLU A 7 -11.71 8.42 -9.51
C GLU A 7 -11.59 7.14 -10.34
N ASP A 8 -10.36 6.64 -10.53
CA ASP A 8 -10.04 5.56 -11.45
C ASP A 8 -9.07 4.57 -10.80
N GLU A 9 -9.34 3.28 -10.96
CA GLU A 9 -8.51 2.21 -10.40
C GLU A 9 -7.07 2.27 -10.93
N LYS A 10 -6.90 2.65 -12.20
CA LYS A 10 -5.56 2.84 -12.79
C LYS A 10 -4.75 3.91 -12.05
N ILE A 11 -5.41 5.01 -11.67
CA ILE A 11 -4.75 6.11 -10.94
C ILE A 11 -4.42 5.66 -9.52
N LEU A 12 -5.32 4.92 -8.86
CA LEU A 12 -5.07 4.30 -7.56
C LEU A 12 -3.83 3.38 -7.61
N ILE A 13 -3.77 2.47 -8.57
CA ILE A 13 -2.65 1.55 -8.74
C ILE A 13 -1.35 2.34 -8.99
N GLN A 14 -1.38 3.34 -9.87
CA GLN A 14 -0.23 4.20 -10.12
C GLN A 14 0.25 4.90 -8.83
N HIS A 15 -0.68 5.39 -8.01
CA HIS A 15 -0.38 5.99 -6.71
C HIS A 15 0.26 4.97 -5.77
N GLN A 16 -0.33 3.78 -5.62
CA GLN A 16 0.21 2.70 -4.79
C GLN A 16 1.65 2.37 -5.18
N LYS A 17 1.92 2.19 -6.47
CA LYS A 17 3.27 1.94 -7.02
C LYS A 17 4.25 3.06 -6.70
N ALA A 18 3.82 4.32 -6.79
CA ALA A 18 4.70 5.48 -6.63
C ALA A 18 4.97 5.85 -5.17
N LYS A 19 3.99 5.64 -4.28
CA LYS A 19 4.03 6.08 -2.89
C LYS A 19 4.25 4.98 -1.86
N HIS A 20 3.69 3.80 -2.09
CA HIS A 20 3.68 2.69 -1.13
C HIS A 20 4.62 1.57 -1.54
N PHE A 21 4.67 1.24 -2.84
CA PHE A 21 5.45 0.12 -3.36
C PHE A 21 6.69 0.58 -4.14
N LYS A 22 7.29 1.70 -3.71
CA LYS A 22 8.54 2.21 -4.28
C LYS A 22 9.70 1.84 -3.37
N CYS A 23 10.67 1.09 -3.89
CA CYS A 23 11.92 0.83 -3.19
C CYS A 23 12.64 2.15 -2.89
N HIS A 24 13.03 2.38 -1.64
CA HIS A 24 13.74 3.61 -1.27
C HIS A 24 15.23 3.57 -1.64
N ILE A 25 15.74 2.41 -2.09
CA ILE A 25 17.15 2.22 -2.45
C ILE A 25 17.33 2.42 -3.96
N CYS A 26 16.69 1.59 -4.79
CA CYS A 26 16.82 1.67 -6.25
C CYS A 26 15.66 2.36 -6.96
N HIS A 27 14.67 2.88 -6.22
CA HIS A 27 13.50 3.58 -6.76
C HIS A 27 12.61 2.74 -7.69
N LYS A 28 12.85 1.41 -7.76
CA LYS A 28 12.00 0.47 -8.50
C LYS A 28 10.59 0.49 -7.90
N LYS A 29 9.59 0.54 -8.79
CA LYS A 29 8.18 0.48 -8.43
C LYS A 29 7.69 -0.96 -8.57
N LEU A 30 7.14 -1.49 -7.49
CA LEU A 30 6.56 -2.83 -7.38
C LEU A 30 5.03 -2.68 -7.30
N TYR A 31 4.33 -3.81 -7.32
CA TYR A 31 2.86 -3.83 -7.38
C TYR A 31 2.18 -4.13 -6.04
N THR A 32 2.89 -4.78 -5.11
CA THR A 32 2.32 -5.25 -3.84
C THR A 32 3.33 -5.07 -2.70
N GLY A 33 2.84 -5.09 -1.45
CA GLY A 33 3.67 -5.05 -0.24
C GLY A 33 4.69 -6.19 -0.17
N PRO A 34 4.25 -7.47 -0.31
CA PRO A 34 5.16 -8.60 -0.27
C PRO A 34 6.22 -8.52 -1.37
N GLY A 35 5.82 -8.08 -2.57
CA GLY A 35 6.74 -7.86 -3.68
C GLY A 35 7.83 -6.80 -3.39
N LEU A 36 7.48 -5.73 -2.66
CA LEU A 36 8.45 -4.75 -2.18
C LEU A 36 9.40 -5.34 -1.14
N SER A 37 8.87 -6.08 -0.15
CA SER A 37 9.69 -6.71 0.91
C SER A 37 10.70 -7.70 0.32
N ILE A 38 10.23 -8.61 -0.55
CA ILE A 38 11.07 -9.59 -1.24
C ILE A 38 12.13 -8.89 -2.09
N HIS A 39 11.75 -7.83 -2.81
CA HIS A 39 12.69 -7.07 -3.63
C HIS A 39 13.83 -6.47 -2.79
N CYS A 40 13.50 -5.80 -1.68
CA CYS A 40 14.51 -5.22 -0.79
C CYS A 40 15.38 -6.31 -0.16
N MET A 41 14.80 -7.42 0.27
CA MET A 41 15.54 -8.53 0.86
C MET A 41 16.49 -9.20 -0.14
N GLN A 42 16.03 -9.48 -1.37
CA GLN A 42 16.82 -10.25 -2.33
C GLN A 42 17.91 -9.39 -3.00
N VAL A 43 17.54 -8.17 -3.42
CA VAL A 43 18.41 -7.28 -4.23
C VAL A 43 19.31 -6.44 -3.35
N HIS A 44 18.80 -5.97 -2.21
CA HIS A 44 19.50 -5.02 -1.35
C HIS A 44 19.93 -5.62 0.00
N LYS A 45 19.55 -6.87 0.28
CA LYS A 45 19.79 -7.54 1.58
C LYS A 45 19.20 -6.75 2.76
N GLU A 46 18.12 -6.02 2.51
CA GLU A 46 17.46 -5.20 3.51
C GLU A 46 16.04 -5.71 3.78
N ALA A 47 15.73 -5.93 5.06
CA ALA A 47 14.42 -6.38 5.50
C ALA A 47 13.48 -5.19 5.68
N ILE A 48 12.33 -5.23 5.01
CA ILE A 48 11.23 -4.29 5.22
C ILE A 48 10.03 -5.05 5.77
N ASP A 49 9.55 -4.59 6.92
CA ASP A 49 8.40 -5.16 7.64
C ASP A 49 7.12 -4.31 7.47
N LYS A 50 7.26 -3.07 6.98
CA LYS A 50 6.15 -2.11 6.89
C LYS A 50 6.10 -1.39 5.56
N VAL A 51 4.89 -1.21 5.04
CA VAL A 51 4.66 -0.43 3.83
C VAL A 51 4.97 1.06 4.10
N PRO A 52 5.88 1.71 3.36
CA PRO A 52 6.20 3.11 3.58
C PRO A 52 5.02 4.04 3.22
N ASN A 53 4.95 5.19 3.89
CA ASN A 53 3.88 6.19 3.72
C ASN A 53 2.46 5.63 3.99
N SER A 54 2.33 4.54 4.76
CA SER A 54 1.05 3.98 5.17
C SER A 54 0.65 4.47 6.57
N LEU A 55 -0.64 4.36 6.89
CA LEU A 55 -1.12 4.55 8.25
C LEU A 55 -0.62 3.40 9.14
N SER A 56 -0.35 3.68 10.42
CA SER A 56 0.14 2.68 11.38
C SER A 56 -0.76 1.45 11.50
N THR A 57 -2.07 1.62 11.32
CA THR A 57 -3.06 0.53 11.35
C THR A 57 -3.13 -0.27 10.04
N ARG A 58 -2.51 0.23 8.96
CA ARG A 58 -2.56 -0.33 7.61
C ARG A 58 -1.16 -0.56 7.02
N SER A 59 -0.14 -0.67 7.87
CA SER A 59 1.24 -0.74 7.43
C SER A 59 1.73 -2.17 7.18
N ASN A 60 0.90 -3.18 7.41
CA ASN A 60 1.28 -4.58 7.24
C ASN A 60 1.73 -4.84 5.79
N ILE A 61 2.98 -5.27 5.63
CA ILE A 61 3.58 -5.54 4.32
C ILE A 61 3.23 -6.91 3.75
N GLU A 62 2.72 -7.82 4.58
CA GLU A 62 2.37 -9.18 4.19
C GLU A 62 1.03 -9.26 3.45
N ILE A 63 0.18 -8.22 3.58
CA ILE A 63 -1.12 -8.17 2.91
C ILE A 63 -0.91 -7.84 1.43
N GLU A 64 -1.32 -8.77 0.57
CA GLU A 64 -1.28 -8.59 -0.86
C GLU A 64 -2.45 -7.72 -1.32
N ILE A 65 -2.19 -6.42 -1.50
CA ILE A 65 -3.17 -5.44 -1.99
C ILE A 65 -2.78 -4.99 -3.40
N TYR A 66 -3.72 -5.07 -4.34
CA TYR A 66 -3.59 -4.56 -5.71
C TYR A 66 -4.85 -3.78 -6.09
N GLY A 67 -4.74 -2.46 -6.28
CA GLY A 67 -5.92 -1.62 -6.48
C GLY A 67 -6.84 -1.69 -5.26
N MET A 68 -8.08 -2.13 -5.47
CA MET A 68 -9.04 -2.43 -4.39
C MET A 68 -9.07 -3.90 -3.97
N GLU A 69 -8.42 -4.79 -4.73
CA GLU A 69 -8.36 -6.22 -4.41
C GLU A 69 -7.40 -6.48 -3.24
N GLY A 70 -7.79 -7.40 -2.36
CA GLY A 70 -6.99 -7.81 -1.20
C GLY A 70 -7.07 -6.85 0.00
N ILE A 71 -7.84 -5.77 -0.06
CA ILE A 71 -8.07 -4.89 1.09
C ILE A 71 -8.92 -5.65 2.13
N PRO A 72 -8.47 -5.74 3.41
CA PRO A 72 -9.25 -6.37 4.46
C PRO A 72 -10.63 -5.72 4.63
N PRO A 73 -11.69 -6.50 4.90
CA PRO A 73 -13.05 -5.98 5.04
C PRO A 73 -13.19 -5.01 6.22
N GLU A 74 -12.37 -5.17 7.26
CA GLU A 74 -12.33 -4.24 8.39
C GLU A 74 -11.80 -2.87 7.97
N ASP A 75 -10.73 -2.84 7.17
CA ASP A 75 -10.19 -1.59 6.64
C ASP A 75 -11.13 -0.88 5.66
N LEU A 76 -11.87 -1.64 4.85
CA LEU A 76 -12.92 -1.08 4.00
C LEU A 76 -14.00 -0.41 4.85
N LYS A 77 -14.54 -1.13 5.85
CA LYS A 77 -15.56 -0.59 6.76
C LYS A 77 -15.08 0.65 7.52
N GLU A 78 -13.86 0.63 8.03
CA GLU A 78 -13.29 1.79 8.73
C GLU A 78 -13.09 2.98 7.79
N HIS A 79 -12.73 2.75 6.53
CA HIS A 79 -12.64 3.80 5.52
C HIS A 79 -14.03 4.42 5.22
N GLU A 80 -15.06 3.59 5.09
CA GLU A 80 -16.44 4.03 4.88
C GLU A 80 -16.99 4.83 6.08
N LYS A 81 -16.70 4.40 7.31
CA LYS A 81 -17.08 5.14 8.53
C LYS A 81 -16.37 6.49 8.60
N MET A 82 -15.07 6.54 8.31
CA MET A 82 -14.31 7.80 8.26
C MET A 82 -14.84 8.76 7.18
N LYS A 83 -15.40 8.22 6.09
CA LYS A 83 -16.06 8.99 5.04
C LYS A 83 -17.39 9.59 5.53
N GLN A 84 -18.23 8.79 6.18
CA GLN A 84 -19.53 9.25 6.70
C GLN A 84 -19.40 10.27 7.84
N GLY A 85 -18.37 10.15 8.70
CA GLY A 85 -18.12 11.10 9.78
C GLY A 85 -17.53 12.45 9.36
N LYS A 86 -17.24 12.64 8.06
CA LYS A 86 -16.74 13.90 7.49
C LYS A 86 -17.80 14.67 6.69
N GLN A 87 -19.04 14.19 6.65
CA GLN A 87 -20.18 14.90 6.04
C GLN A 87 -20.91 15.77 7.06
#